data_AF-A0A7S0KZL6-F1
#
_entry.id   AF-A0A7S0KZL6-F1
#
_cell.length_a   1.000
_cell.length_b   1.000
_cell.length_c   1.000
_cell.angle_alpha   90.00
_cell.angle_beta   90.00
_cell.angle_gamma   90.00
#
_symmetry.space_group_name_H-M   'P 1'
#
loop_
_entity.id
_entity.type
_entity.pdbx_description
1 polymer ?
#
loop_
_entity_poly.entity_id
_entity_poly.type
_entity_poly.pdbx_seq_one_letter_code
_entity_poly.pdbx_strand_id
1 'polypeptide(L)'
;MPSPVISPTPESSAAPSASDGRTAPHDSPAALEWSQPMPGPESELFDALHLAIGQAGEITGRKYRYGATLLAGEDCIPLRSSSNKKVFQRDNIHAEMAALKGCVVPAGKDMMVARVAPVPRRPSDDDGEE
;
A
#
# COMPACT_ATOMS: atom_id res chain seq x y z
N MET A 1 24.31 20.46 36.17
CA MET A 1 23.25 21.32 35.57
C MET A 1 23.02 22.46 36.56
N PRO A 2 23.19 23.73 36.14
CA PRO A 2 22.27 24.41 35.21
C PRO A 2 22.91 24.88 33.90
N SER A 3 22.04 25.11 32.92
CA SER A 3 22.32 25.43 31.50
C SER A 3 22.36 26.97 31.25
N PRO A 4 22.29 27.49 29.99
CA PRO A 4 23.28 28.37 29.38
C PRO A 4 22.78 29.81 29.15
N VAL A 5 23.67 30.71 28.73
CA VAL A 5 23.41 32.12 28.35
C VAL A 5 24.61 32.54 27.49
N ILE A 6 24.57 33.16 26.31
CA ILE A 6 23.57 33.82 25.46
C ILE A 6 24.22 33.93 24.06
N SER A 7 23.51 33.59 22.98
CA SER A 7 23.80 34.05 21.59
C SER A 7 23.46 35.54 21.49
N PRO A 8 23.97 36.38 20.54
CA PRO A 8 23.38 36.31 19.18
C PRO A 8 24.17 36.93 17.99
N THR A 9 23.72 36.54 16.79
CA THR A 9 23.54 37.34 15.55
C THR A 9 24.72 37.65 14.60
N PRO A 10 24.43 38.04 13.33
CA PRO A 10 24.62 37.18 12.17
C PRO A 10 25.67 37.76 11.19
N GLU A 11 26.17 36.94 10.26
CA GLU A 11 26.75 37.54 9.06
C GLU A 11 26.31 36.78 7.81
N SER A 12 25.58 37.54 7.01
CA SER A 12 25.16 37.25 5.65
C SER A 12 26.38 37.23 4.74
N SER A 13 26.61 36.15 4.01
CA SER A 13 27.31 36.28 2.72
C SER A 13 27.04 35.10 1.78
N ALA A 14 26.37 35.46 0.67
CA ALA A 14 26.46 34.91 -0.68
C ALA A 14 26.35 33.39 -0.90
N ALA A 15 25.25 33.01 -1.57
CA ALA A 15 25.13 31.75 -2.30
C ALA A 15 26.17 31.65 -3.43
N PRO A 16 26.79 30.48 -3.65
CA PRO A 16 27.27 30.10 -4.96
C PRO A 16 26.19 29.31 -5.70
N SER A 17 25.89 29.81 -6.90
CA SER A 17 25.02 29.25 -7.91
C SER A 17 25.30 27.78 -8.24
N ALA A 18 24.22 27.12 -8.69
CA ALA A 18 24.15 25.79 -9.24
C ALA A 18 25.41 25.34 -10.02
N SER A 19 25.91 24.18 -9.64
CA SER A 19 26.69 23.31 -10.51
C SER A 19 26.00 21.95 -10.56
N ASP A 20 25.40 21.67 -11.72
CA ASP A 20 25.01 20.35 -12.17
C ASP A 20 26.12 19.34 -11.87
N GLY A 21 25.77 18.32 -11.11
CA GLY A 21 26.70 17.32 -10.63
C GLY A 21 25.98 16.03 -10.29
N ARG A 22 25.29 15.47 -11.29
CA ARG A 22 25.03 14.04 -11.47
C ARG A 22 24.87 13.26 -10.16
N THR A 23 23.65 13.22 -9.64
CA THR A 23 23.27 12.31 -8.55
C THR A 23 23.76 10.91 -8.91
N ALA A 24 24.68 10.38 -8.09
CA ALA A 24 25.06 8.98 -8.12
C ALA A 24 23.78 8.12 -8.08
N PRO A 25 23.74 6.96 -8.75
CA PRO A 25 22.65 6.03 -8.54
C PRO A 25 22.64 5.72 -7.05
N HIS A 26 21.58 6.14 -6.36
CA HIS A 26 21.27 5.59 -5.06
C HIS A 26 21.04 4.09 -5.31
N ASP A 27 22.05 3.27 -5.03
CA ASP A 27 21.88 1.87 -4.71
C ASP A 27 20.95 1.83 -3.51
N SER A 28 19.66 1.88 -3.80
CA SER A 28 18.63 1.49 -2.86
C SER A 28 18.98 0.05 -2.50
N PRO A 29 19.11 -0.31 -1.21
CA PRO A 29 19.37 -1.69 -0.85
C PRO A 29 18.32 -2.52 -1.58
N ALA A 30 18.78 -3.43 -2.45
CA ALA A 30 17.90 -4.28 -3.23
C ALA A 30 16.88 -4.84 -2.24
N ALA A 31 15.62 -4.43 -2.39
CA ALA A 31 14.57 -4.89 -1.50
C ALA A 31 14.68 -6.41 -1.50
N LEU A 32 14.80 -7.02 -0.33
CA LEU A 32 14.78 -8.48 -0.20
C LEU A 32 13.44 -8.93 -0.76
N GLU A 33 13.45 -9.30 -2.04
CA GLU A 33 12.25 -9.72 -2.76
C GLU A 33 11.96 -11.14 -2.32
N TRP A 34 11.00 -11.26 -1.41
CA TRP A 34 10.51 -12.56 -0.98
C TRP A 34 9.29 -12.91 -1.82
N SER A 35 9.41 -13.96 -2.62
CA SER A 35 8.29 -14.49 -3.41
C SER A 35 7.62 -15.64 -2.67
N GLN A 36 6.30 -15.60 -2.53
CA GLN A 36 5.51 -16.77 -2.16
C GLN A 36 4.64 -17.22 -3.35
N PRO A 37 4.49 -18.54 -3.58
CA PRO A 37 3.58 -19.03 -4.60
C PRO A 37 2.14 -18.61 -4.28
N MET A 38 1.35 -18.35 -5.32
CA MET A 38 -0.08 -18.10 -5.16
C MET A 38 -0.70 -19.29 -4.42
N PRO A 39 -1.44 -19.06 -3.33
CA PRO A 39 -2.03 -20.15 -2.57
C PRO A 39 -3.09 -20.88 -3.41
N GLY A 40 -3.29 -22.17 -3.13
CA GLY A 40 -4.24 -22.99 -3.88
C GLY A 40 -5.69 -22.53 -3.70
N PRO A 41 -6.60 -22.87 -4.63
CA PRO A 41 -7.99 -22.42 -4.62
C PRO A 41 -8.78 -22.88 -3.39
N GLU A 42 -8.34 -23.95 -2.73
CA GLU A 42 -8.96 -24.49 -1.51
C GLU A 42 -8.54 -23.74 -0.22
N SER A 43 -7.76 -22.67 -0.33
CA SER A 43 -7.21 -21.97 0.83
C SER A 43 -8.01 -20.71 1.18
N GLU A 44 -8.15 -20.43 2.47
CA GLU A 44 -8.78 -19.20 2.96
C GLU A 44 -8.05 -17.94 2.47
N LEU A 45 -6.73 -18.03 2.29
CA LEU A 45 -5.93 -16.92 1.74
C LEU A 45 -6.31 -16.63 0.28
N PHE A 46 -6.51 -17.66 -0.54
CA PHE A 46 -6.95 -17.50 -1.92
C PHE A 46 -8.31 -16.80 -2.00
N ASP A 47 -9.26 -17.24 -1.17
CA ASP A 47 -10.61 -16.64 -1.09
C ASP A 47 -10.55 -15.18 -0.64
N ALA A 48 -9.75 -14.89 0.39
CA ALA A 48 -9.59 -13.53 0.89
C ALA A 48 -8.98 -12.59 -0.15
N LEU A 49 -7.96 -13.05 -0.89
CA LEU A 49 -7.34 -12.28 -1.98
C LEU A 49 -8.33 -12.06 -3.13
N HIS A 50 -9.08 -13.09 -3.53
CA HIS A 50 -10.11 -12.97 -4.57
C HIS A 50 -11.25 -12.04 -4.16
N LEU A 51 -11.65 -12.06 -2.88
CA LEU A 51 -12.62 -11.11 -2.35
C LEU A 51 -12.12 -9.66 -2.46
N ALA A 52 -10.85 -9.41 -2.11
CA ALA A 52 -10.26 -8.08 -2.26
C ALA A 52 -10.18 -7.62 -3.73
N ILE A 53 -9.84 -8.54 -4.65
CA ILE A 53 -9.86 -8.29 -6.10
C ILE A 53 -11.28 -7.98 -6.58
N GLY A 54 -12.27 -8.79 -6.19
CA GLY A 54 -13.68 -8.61 -6.56
C GLY A 54 -14.22 -7.25 -6.11
N GLN A 55 -14.00 -6.90 -4.83
CA GLN A 55 -14.38 -5.59 -4.30
C GLN A 55 -13.72 -4.42 -5.03
N ALA A 56 -12.47 -4.58 -5.48
CA ALA A 56 -11.77 -3.58 -6.27
C ALA A 56 -12.27 -3.51 -7.72
N GLY A 57 -12.72 -4.64 -8.29
CA GLY A 57 -13.31 -4.74 -9.62
C GLY A 57 -14.63 -3.98 -9.77
N GLU A 58 -15.40 -3.86 -8.70
CA GLU A 58 -16.66 -3.10 -8.65
C GLU A 58 -16.47 -1.56 -8.71
N ILE A 59 -15.23 -1.07 -8.64
CA ILE A 59 -14.95 0.36 -8.66
C ILE A 59 -14.97 0.85 -10.12
N THR A 60 -15.86 1.79 -10.42
CA THR A 60 -15.96 2.44 -11.74
C THR A 60 -15.45 3.89 -11.70
N GLY A 61 -14.99 4.41 -12.84
CA GLY A 61 -14.63 5.83 -13.00
C GLY A 61 -13.40 6.33 -12.23
N ARG A 62 -12.55 5.43 -11.71
CA ARG A 62 -11.33 5.80 -10.96
C ARG A 62 -10.05 5.38 -11.68
N LYS A 63 -9.02 6.23 -11.56
CA LYS A 63 -7.67 5.99 -12.12
C LYS A 63 -6.97 4.77 -11.49
N TYR A 64 -7.22 4.50 -10.21
CA TYR A 64 -6.58 3.39 -9.48
C TYR A 64 -7.63 2.56 -8.74
N ARG A 65 -7.62 1.25 -8.98
CA ARG A 65 -8.50 0.26 -8.37
C ARG A 65 -7.63 -0.81 -7.75
N TYR A 66 -7.76 -0.99 -6.44
CA TYR A 66 -6.99 -2.00 -5.75
C TYR A 66 -7.67 -2.44 -4.46
N GLY A 67 -7.48 -3.71 -4.15
CA GLY A 67 -7.85 -4.37 -2.92
C GLY A 67 -6.67 -4.46 -1.97
N ALA A 68 -6.97 -4.68 -0.70
CA ALA A 68 -5.97 -5.07 0.27
C ALA A 68 -6.52 -6.17 1.18
N THR A 69 -5.64 -7.08 1.59
CA THR A 69 -5.94 -8.11 2.60
C THR A 69 -4.95 -7.96 3.74
N LEU A 70 -5.47 -7.83 4.95
CA LEU A 70 -4.69 -7.84 6.18
C LEU A 70 -4.42 -9.28 6.59
N LEU A 71 -3.16 -9.61 6.81
CA LEU A 71 -2.67 -10.94 7.16
C LEU A 71 -1.99 -10.90 8.53
N ALA A 72 -2.10 -12.00 9.29
CA ALA A 72 -1.46 -12.15 10.59
C ALA A 72 -0.47 -13.31 10.62
N GLY A 73 0.73 -13.01 11.12
CA GLY A 73 1.84 -13.94 11.27
C GLY A 73 2.43 -14.39 9.94
N GLU A 74 3.55 -15.10 10.01
CA GLU A 74 4.25 -15.66 8.85
C GLU A 74 3.40 -16.69 8.08
N ASP A 75 2.39 -17.27 8.75
CA ASP A 75 1.42 -18.19 8.16
C ASP A 75 0.40 -17.50 7.22
N CYS A 76 0.49 -16.17 7.06
CA CYS A 76 -0.37 -15.39 6.17
C CYS A 76 -1.88 -15.56 6.43
N ILE A 77 -2.30 -15.67 7.70
CA ILE A 77 -3.71 -15.90 8.05
C ILE A 77 -4.53 -14.66 7.68
N PRO A 78 -5.52 -14.76 6.77
CA PRO A 78 -6.33 -13.62 6.38
C PRO A 78 -7.24 -13.18 7.51
N LEU A 79 -7.16 -11.91 7.89
CA LEU A 79 -8.04 -11.32 8.90
C LEU A 79 -9.17 -10.52 8.27
N ARG A 80 -8.87 -9.78 7.21
CA ARG A 80 -9.84 -8.89 6.58
C ARG A 80 -9.42 -8.49 5.18
N SER A 81 -10.36 -8.53 4.25
CA SER A 81 -10.23 -7.97 2.92
C SER A 81 -11.01 -6.66 2.77
N SER A 82 -10.45 -5.75 2.00
CA SER A 82 -11.01 -4.44 1.71
C SER A 82 -10.64 -4.00 0.28
N SER A 83 -11.20 -2.88 -0.14
CA SER A 83 -10.79 -2.17 -1.35
C SER A 83 -10.80 -0.67 -1.12
N ASN A 84 -10.29 0.08 -2.08
CA ASN A 84 -10.40 1.54 -2.08
C ASN A 84 -11.82 2.05 -2.49
N LYS A 85 -12.84 1.19 -2.41
CA LYS A 85 -14.25 1.51 -2.68
C LYS A 85 -14.81 2.45 -1.60
N LYS A 86 -15.39 3.59 -2.01
CA LYS A 86 -16.11 4.50 -1.12
C LYS A 86 -17.47 3.89 -0.78
N VAL A 87 -17.65 3.34 0.42
CA VAL A 87 -19.01 3.11 0.96
C VAL A 87 -19.64 4.45 1.38
N PHE A 88 -18.81 5.38 1.88
CA PHE A 88 -19.24 6.71 2.31
C PHE A 88 -18.46 7.74 1.50
N GLN A 89 -19.15 8.54 0.71
CA GLN A 89 -18.59 9.43 -0.32
C GLN A 89 -17.65 10.55 0.17
N ARG A 90 -17.14 10.51 1.41
CA ARG A 90 -16.38 11.61 1.99
C ARG A 90 -14.89 11.54 1.70
N ASP A 91 -14.14 10.47 1.99
CA ASP A 91 -12.68 10.49 1.77
C ASP A 91 -12.13 9.26 1.02
N ASN A 92 -11.04 9.47 0.27
CA ASN A 92 -10.31 8.40 -0.42
C ASN A 92 -9.54 7.60 0.63
N ILE A 93 -10.18 6.58 1.21
CA ILE A 93 -9.49 5.67 2.11
C ILE A 93 -8.70 4.68 1.24
N HIS A 94 -7.39 4.67 1.43
CA HIS A 94 -6.48 3.65 0.92
C HIS A 94 -6.94 2.26 1.39
N ALA A 95 -6.97 1.26 0.51
CA ALA A 95 -7.54 -0.06 0.84
C ALA A 95 -6.91 -0.67 2.11
N GLU A 96 -5.61 -0.47 2.30
CA GLU A 96 -4.83 -0.88 3.47
C GLU A 96 -5.42 -0.31 4.77
N MET A 97 -5.76 0.99 4.76
CA MET A 97 -6.37 1.66 5.90
C MET A 97 -7.78 1.15 6.17
N ALA A 98 -8.53 0.78 5.13
CA ALA A 98 -9.84 0.18 5.27
C ALA A 98 -9.77 -1.24 5.87
N ALA A 99 -8.71 -2.00 5.59
CA ALA A 99 -8.47 -3.31 6.18
C ALA A 99 -8.08 -3.20 7.67
N LEU A 100 -7.24 -2.22 8.01
CA LEU A 100 -6.80 -1.98 9.40
C LEU A 100 -7.90 -1.41 10.29
N LYS A 101 -8.80 -0.56 9.75
CA LYS A 101 -9.76 0.19 10.55
C LYS A 101 -10.72 -0.72 11.33
N GLY A 102 -10.57 -0.77 12.65
CA GLY A 102 -11.42 -1.56 13.55
C GLY A 102 -11.13 -3.07 13.51
N CYS A 103 -10.00 -3.48 12.92
CA CYS A 103 -9.53 -4.86 13.04
C CYS A 103 -8.80 -5.06 14.38
N VAL A 104 -9.12 -6.14 15.09
CA VAL A 104 -8.41 -6.53 16.32
C VAL A 104 -7.11 -7.22 15.90
N VAL A 105 -5.98 -6.66 16.32
CA VAL A 105 -4.66 -7.21 16.04
C VAL A 105 -4.39 -8.39 16.99
N PRO A 106 -4.11 -9.60 16.46
CA PRO A 106 -3.75 -10.74 17.30
C PRO A 106 -2.43 -10.46 18.05
N ALA A 107 -2.40 -10.74 19.35
CA ALA A 107 -1.20 -10.53 20.16
C ALA A 107 -0.05 -11.47 19.71
N GLY A 108 1.16 -10.92 19.63
CA GLY A 108 2.37 -11.70 19.31
C GLY A 108 2.47 -12.14 17.84
N LYS A 109 1.63 -11.61 16.94
CA LYS A 109 1.75 -11.84 15.50
C LYS A 109 2.10 -10.55 14.77
N ASP A 110 3.07 -10.63 13.87
CA ASP A 110 3.35 -9.56 12.94
C ASP A 110 2.21 -9.40 11.93
N MET A 111 1.96 -8.18 11.52
CA MET A 111 0.86 -7.84 10.63
C MET A 111 1.41 -7.48 9.25
N MET A 112 0.88 -8.13 8.22
CA MET A 112 1.26 -7.88 6.83
C MET A 112 0.05 -7.40 6.04
N VAL A 113 0.30 -6.60 5.00
CA VAL A 113 -0.76 -6.14 4.10
C VAL A 113 -0.42 -6.57 2.69
N ALA A 114 -1.22 -7.48 2.15
CA ALA A 114 -1.17 -7.88 0.75
C ALA A 114 -2.01 -6.90 -0.07
N ARG A 115 -1.39 -6.25 -1.07
CA ARG A 115 -2.09 -5.36 -2.01
C ARG A 115 -2.34 -6.12 -3.30
N VAL A 116 -3.56 -6.03 -3.81
CA VAL A 116 -3.96 -6.71 -5.04
C VAL A 116 -4.64 -5.71 -5.96
N ALA A 117 -4.36 -5.78 -7.25
CA ALA A 117 -5.06 -4.98 -8.25
C ALA A 117 -5.84 -5.92 -9.18
N PRO A 118 -7.06 -5.55 -9.60
CA PRO A 118 -7.72 -6.25 -10.69
C PRO A 118 -6.80 -6.19 -11.93
N VAL A 119 -6.62 -7.33 -12.58
CA VAL A 119 -5.94 -7.37 -13.87
C VAL A 119 -6.73 -6.46 -14.82
N PRO A 120 -6.07 -5.55 -15.57
CA PRO A 120 -6.76 -4.79 -16.61
C PRO A 120 -7.47 -5.78 -17.53
N ARG A 121 -8.79 -5.65 -17.69
CA ARG A 121 -9.50 -6.38 -18.76
C ARG A 121 -8.76 -6.09 -20.06
N ARG A 122 -8.43 -7.12 -20.81
CA ARG A 122 -7.86 -6.90 -22.14
C ARG A 122 -8.95 -6.20 -22.97
N PRO A 123 -8.57 -5.32 -23.91
CA PRO A 123 -9.55 -4.72 -24.83
C PRO A 123 -10.41 -5.75 -25.59
N SER A 124 -9.97 -7.01 -25.64
CA SER A 124 -10.66 -8.15 -26.22
C SER A 124 -11.73 -8.80 -25.32
N ASP A 125 -11.82 -8.43 -24.04
CA ASP A 125 -12.82 -8.98 -23.11
C ASP A 125 -14.12 -8.14 -23.08
N ASP A 126 -14.23 -7.17 -24.00
CA ASP A 126 -15.43 -6.37 -24.28
C ASP A 126 -16.17 -7.00 -25.47
N ASP A 127 -16.52 -8.29 -25.34
CA ASP A 127 -17.49 -8.91 -26.25
C ASP A 127 -18.87 -8.38 -25.85
N GLY A 128 -19.47 -7.66 -26.78
CA GLY A 128 -20.64 -6.82 -26.57
C GLY A 128 -21.81 -7.52 -25.89
N GLU A 129 -22.35 -6.86 -24.88
CA GLU A 129 -23.77 -6.96 -24.56
C GLU A 129 -24.44 -5.68 -25.10
N GLU A 130 -25.14 -5.86 -26.22
CA GLU A 130 -26.16 -4.96 -26.76
C GLU A 130 -27.47 -5.15 -25.98
#